data_AF-A0A418MPR7-F1
#
_entry.id   AF-A0A418MPR7-F1
#
_cell.length_a   1.000
_cell.length_b   1.000
_cell.length_c   1.000
_cell.angle_alpha   90.00
_cell.angle_beta   90.00
_cell.angle_gamma   90.00
#
_symmetry.space_group_name_H-M   'P 1'
#
loop_
_entity.id
_entity.type
_entity.pdbx_description
1 polymer ?
#
loop_
_entity_poly.entity_id
_entity_poly.type
_entity_poly.pdbx_seq_one_letter_code
_entity_poly.pdbx_strand_id
1 'polypeptide(L)'
;MRIIAPLAVFLVVLTAVALVSIVVTAGARRRRHALQMSARWAVRHYAIPGRGHTVVGVALTDADGRIRGEHVVARIPDDAEDWQRDFVAARQEAEERAFHLNIDRPPIEG
;
A
#
# COMPACT_ATOMS: atom_id res chain seq x y z
N MET A 1 15.25 21.25 51.08
CA MET A 1 15.25 21.97 49.77
C MET A 1 16.26 21.42 48.74
N ARG A 2 17.33 20.68 49.11
CA ARG A 2 18.37 20.23 48.16
C ARG A 2 17.95 19.09 47.21
N ILE A 3 16.93 18.29 47.58
CA ILE A 3 16.44 17.13 46.81
C ILE A 3 15.29 17.52 45.87
N ILE A 4 14.63 18.66 46.12
CA ILE A 4 13.48 19.12 45.34
C ILE A 4 13.95 19.63 43.96
N ALA A 5 15.10 20.29 43.90
CA ALA A 5 15.69 20.76 42.66
C ALA A 5 16.01 19.63 41.66
N PRO A 6 16.76 18.56 42.03
CA PRO A 6 17.00 17.45 41.10
C PRO A 6 15.73 16.68 40.75
N LEU A 7 14.77 16.56 41.69
CA LEU A 7 13.47 15.92 41.41
C LEU A 7 12.65 16.71 40.38
N ALA A 8 12.60 18.04 40.53
CA ALA A 8 11.91 18.92 39.58
C ALA A 8 12.55 18.85 38.19
N VAL A 9 13.89 18.87 38.12
CA VAL A 9 14.63 18.72 36.86
C VAL A 9 14.35 17.36 36.22
N PHE A 10 14.34 16.28 37.01
CA PHE A 10 14.04 14.94 36.53
C PHE A 10 12.62 14.86 35.94
N LEU A 11 11.62 15.42 36.63
CA LEU A 11 10.24 15.48 36.12
C LEU A 11 10.12 16.27 34.82
N VAL A 12 10.81 17.40 34.69
CA VAL A 12 10.82 18.20 33.45
C VAL A 12 11.43 17.40 32.30
N VAL A 13 12.58 16.75 32.52
CA VAL A 13 13.21 15.91 31.50
C VAL A 13 12.30 14.76 31.09
N LEU A 14 11.66 14.08 32.06
CA LEU A 14 10.77 12.95 31.79
C LEU A 14 9.54 13.38 31.00
N THR A 15 8.98 14.56 31.33
CA THR A 15 7.85 15.15 30.58
C THR A 15 8.26 15.54 29.16
N ALA A 16 9.44 16.15 28.99
CA ALA A 16 9.97 16.50 27.67
C ALA A 16 10.19 15.25 26.80
N VAL A 17 10.80 14.20 27.36
CA VAL A 17 10.97 12.92 26.67
C VAL A 17 9.62 12.32 26.29
N ALA A 18 8.66 12.28 27.22
CA ALA A 18 7.32 11.76 26.94
C ALA A 18 6.62 12.53 25.80
N LEU A 19 6.69 13.86 25.80
CA LEU A 19 6.12 14.69 24.73
C LEU A 19 6.78 14.41 23.38
N VAL A 20 8.10 14.32 23.33
CA VAL A 20 8.84 13.96 22.10
C VAL A 20 8.43 12.57 21.62
N SER A 21 8.37 11.58 22.51
CA SER A 21 7.92 10.24 22.17
C SER A 21 6.50 10.21 21.63
N ILE A 22 5.56 10.96 22.23
CA ILE A 22 4.18 11.06 21.76
C ILE A 22 4.13 11.68 20.36
N VAL A 23 4.84 12.79 20.13
CA VAL A 23 4.86 13.49 18.83
C VAL A 23 5.44 12.59 17.74
N VAL A 24 6.57 11.91 18.00
CA VAL A 24 7.21 11.01 17.05
C VAL A 24 6.30 9.81 16.74
N THR A 25 5.69 9.21 17.77
CA THR A 25 4.84 8.03 17.59
C THR A 25 3.53 8.38 16.90
N ALA A 26 2.90 9.50 17.24
CA ALA A 26 1.72 10.01 16.57
C ALA A 26 2.01 10.37 15.11
N GLY A 27 3.14 11.01 14.82
CA GLY A 27 3.57 11.33 13.46
C GLY A 27 3.83 10.08 12.61
N ALA A 28 4.49 9.07 13.18
CA ALA A 28 4.73 7.79 12.52
C ALA A 28 3.41 7.04 12.25
N ARG A 29 2.48 7.05 13.21
CA ARG A 29 1.17 6.41 13.06
C ARG A 29 0.32 7.11 12.01
N ARG A 30 0.34 8.45 11.97
CA ARG A 30 -0.38 9.26 10.98
C ARG A 30 0.18 9.06 9.56
N ARG A 31 1.50 8.98 9.40
CA ARG A 31 2.14 8.63 8.13
C ARG A 31 1.75 7.22 7.67
N ARG A 32 1.78 6.23 8.56
CA ARG A 32 1.35 4.86 8.23
C ARG A 32 -0.13 4.80 7.81
N HIS A 33 -1.01 5.53 8.48
CA HIS A 33 -2.41 5.64 8.08
C HIS A 33 -2.57 6.31 6.72
N ALA A 34 -1.84 7.41 6.45
CA ALA A 34 -1.86 8.07 5.15
C ALA A 34 -1.35 7.13 4.02
N LEU A 35 -0.30 6.36 4.28
CA LEU A 35 0.24 5.37 3.34
C LEU A 35 -0.73 4.20 3.07
N GLN A 36 -1.52 3.80 4.06
CA GLN A 36 -2.60 2.82 3.90
C GLN A 36 -3.79 3.40 3.11
N MET A 37 -4.09 4.68 3.31
CA MET A 37 -5.11 5.40 2.55
C MET A 37 -4.72 5.61 1.08
N SER A 38 -3.43 5.62 0.76
CA SER A 38 -2.93 5.73 -0.62
C SER A 38 -2.73 4.40 -1.33
N ALA A 39 -3.08 3.26 -0.71
CA ALA A 39 -3.01 1.98 -1.41
C ALA A 39 -4.00 1.97 -2.58
N ARG A 40 -3.55 1.79 -3.82
CA ARG A 40 -4.41 1.84 -5.01
C ARG A 40 -4.33 0.54 -5.79
N TRP A 41 -5.46 0.13 -6.35
CA TRP A 41 -5.46 -0.94 -7.35
C TRP A 41 -4.80 -0.40 -8.61
N ALA A 42 -3.71 -1.04 -9.02
CA ALA A 42 -3.00 -0.73 -10.25
C ALA A 42 -2.89 -2.00 -11.11
N VAL A 43 -2.94 -1.82 -12.42
CA VAL A 43 -2.74 -2.91 -13.36
C VAL A 43 -1.29 -3.36 -13.31
N ARG A 44 -1.09 -4.67 -13.21
CA ARG A 44 0.22 -5.30 -13.19
C ARG A 44 0.21 -6.47 -14.15
N HIS A 45 1.29 -6.59 -14.91
CA HIS A 45 1.57 -7.76 -15.73
C HIS A 45 2.93 -8.32 -15.34
N TYR A 46 3.02 -9.64 -15.28
CA TYR A 46 4.30 -10.32 -15.10
C TYR A 46 4.27 -11.66 -15.82
N ALA A 47 5.39 -12.02 -16.43
CA ALA A 47 5.64 -13.37 -16.91
C ALA A 47 6.05 -14.24 -15.71
N ILE A 48 5.54 -15.47 -15.64
CA ILE A 48 6.05 -16.47 -14.70
C ILE A 48 7.15 -17.26 -15.42
N PRO A 49 8.44 -17.06 -15.07
CA PRO A 49 9.54 -17.76 -15.75
C PRO A 49 9.34 -19.27 -15.65
N GLY A 50 9.42 -19.97 -16.78
CA GLY A 50 9.28 -21.43 -16.86
C GLY A 50 7.84 -21.96 -16.90
N ARG A 51 6.81 -21.10 -16.92
CA ARG A 51 5.43 -21.52 -17.19
C ARG A 51 4.88 -21.11 -18.55
N GLY A 52 5.59 -20.27 -19.31
CA GLY A 52 5.16 -19.84 -20.65
C GLY A 52 3.83 -19.10 -20.65
N HIS A 53 3.52 -18.34 -19.59
CA HIS A 53 2.31 -17.55 -19.49
C HIS A 53 2.64 -16.15 -18.94
N THR A 54 2.04 -15.16 -19.57
CA THR A 54 1.93 -13.79 -19.08
C THR A 54 0.66 -13.64 -18.26
N VAL A 55 0.80 -13.29 -17.00
CA VAL A 55 -0.33 -13.04 -16.09
C VAL A 55 -0.63 -11.56 -16.10
N VAL A 56 -1.89 -11.21 -16.40
CA VAL A 56 -2.40 -9.85 -16.33
C VAL A 56 -3.40 -9.79 -15.18
N GLY A 57 -3.23 -8.82 -14.29
CA GLY A 57 -4.05 -8.70 -13.09
C GLY A 57 -4.04 -7.28 -12.52
N VAL A 58 -4.80 -7.11 -11.44
CA VAL A 58 -4.77 -5.91 -10.62
C VAL A 58 -4.13 -6.23 -9.29
N ALA A 59 -3.22 -5.37 -8.84
CA ALA A 59 -2.56 -5.48 -7.55
C ALA A 59 -2.87 -4.25 -6.71
N LEU A 60 -3.34 -4.48 -5.48
CA LEU A 60 -3.47 -3.43 -4.49
C LEU A 60 -2.08 -3.15 -3.93
N THR A 61 -1.50 -2.03 -4.36
CA THR A 61 -0.15 -1.65 -3.97
C THR A 61 -0.23 -0.50 -2.98
N ASP A 62 0.41 -0.66 -1.81
CA ASP A 62 0.55 0.45 -0.85
C ASP A 62 1.59 1.47 -1.33
N ALA A 63 1.65 2.64 -0.69
CA ALA A 63 2.60 3.67 -1.09
C ALA A 63 4.07 3.32 -0.82
N ASP A 64 4.34 2.25 -0.06
CA ASP A 64 5.68 1.67 0.10
C ASP A 64 6.02 0.67 -1.03
N GLY A 65 5.14 0.54 -2.02
CA GLY A 65 5.30 -0.39 -3.14
C GLY A 65 5.01 -1.85 -2.79
N ARG A 66 4.45 -2.13 -1.60
CA ARG A 66 4.16 -3.50 -1.17
C ARG A 66 2.77 -3.92 -1.65
N ILE A 67 2.70 -5.14 -2.17
CA ILE A 67 1.46 -5.75 -2.64
C ILE A 67 0.67 -6.26 -1.43
N ARG A 68 -0.57 -5.80 -1.29
CA ARG A 68 -1.49 -6.19 -0.21
C ARG A 68 -2.58 -7.16 -0.67
N GLY A 69 -2.85 -7.19 -1.97
CA GLY A 69 -3.79 -8.12 -2.59
C GLY A 69 -3.54 -8.18 -4.09
N GLU A 70 -3.81 -9.34 -4.69
CA GLU A 70 -3.67 -9.57 -6.13
C GLU A 70 -4.93 -10.25 -6.65
N HIS A 71 -5.44 -9.78 -7.78
CA HIS A 71 -6.52 -10.42 -8.49
C HIS A 71 -6.14 -10.60 -9.95
N VAL A 72 -6.09 -11.86 -10.39
CA VAL A 72 -5.73 -12.23 -11.75
C VAL A 72 -6.94 -12.05 -12.65
N VAL A 73 -6.76 -11.29 -13.73
CA VAL A 73 -7.78 -11.04 -14.76
C VAL A 73 -7.68 -12.14 -15.82
N ALA A 74 -6.47 -12.39 -16.32
CA ALA A 74 -6.22 -13.40 -17.34
C ALA A 74 -4.81 -14.01 -17.20
N ARG A 75 -4.67 -15.22 -17.74
CA ARG A 75 -3.38 -15.87 -17.99
C ARG A 75 -3.28 -16.14 -19.48
N ILE A 76 -2.34 -15.49 -20.14
CA ILE A 76 -2.17 -15.53 -21.59
C ILE A 76 -0.93 -16.37 -21.88
N PRO A 77 -1.03 -17.48 -22.62
CA PRO A 77 0.13 -18.28 -23.03
C PRO A 77 1.08 -17.44 -23.88
N ASP A 78 2.39 -17.47 -23.62
CA ASP A 78 3.37 -16.63 -24.32
C ASP A 78 3.52 -16.99 -25.82
N ASP A 79 3.04 -18.16 -26.22
CA ASP A 79 3.03 -18.69 -27.60
C ASP A 79 1.69 -18.51 -28.33
N ALA A 80 0.73 -17.80 -27.73
CA ALA A 80 -0.57 -17.57 -28.35
C ALA A 80 -0.45 -16.76 -29.66
N GLU A 81 -1.10 -17.23 -30.72
CA GLU A 81 -1.11 -16.55 -32.02
C GLU A 81 -1.72 -15.14 -31.94
N ASP A 82 -2.75 -14.98 -31.11
CA ASP A 82 -3.46 -13.73 -30.84
C ASP A 82 -2.99 -13.01 -29.56
N TRP A 83 -1.79 -13.33 -29.05
CA TRP A 83 -1.29 -12.87 -27.74
C TRP A 83 -1.48 -11.36 -27.50
N GLN A 84 -1.16 -10.53 -28.49
CA GLN A 84 -1.24 -9.09 -28.39
C GLN A 84 -2.68 -8.60 -28.22
N ARG A 85 -3.64 -9.23 -28.92
CA ARG A 85 -5.07 -8.89 -28.82
C ARG A 85 -5.59 -9.25 -27.44
N ASP A 86 -5.27 -10.45 -26.98
CA ASP A 86 -5.72 -10.97 -25.69
C ASP A 86 -5.09 -10.18 -24.53
N PHE A 87 -3.85 -9.73 -24.68
CA PHE A 87 -3.18 -8.85 -23.72
C PHE A 87 -3.86 -7.49 -23.60
N VAL A 88 -4.17 -6.86 -24.73
CA VAL A 88 -4.86 -5.56 -24.73
C VAL A 88 -6.25 -5.67 -24.11
N ALA A 89 -7.01 -6.71 -24.45
CA ALA A 89 -8.34 -6.96 -23.87
C ALA A 89 -8.25 -7.18 -22.34
N ALA A 90 -7.34 -8.05 -21.90
CA ALA A 90 -7.12 -8.30 -20.47
C ALA A 90 -6.65 -7.05 -19.72
N ARG A 91 -5.85 -6.19 -20.36
CA ARG A 91 -5.41 -4.92 -19.77
C ARG A 91 -6.58 -3.96 -19.59
N GLN A 92 -7.42 -3.80 -20.60
CA GLN A 92 -8.60 -2.93 -20.53
C GLN A 92 -9.56 -3.39 -19.42
N GLU A 93 -9.82 -4.68 -19.33
CA GLU A 93 -10.66 -5.24 -18.27
C GLU A 93 -10.03 -5.06 -16.87
N ALA A 94 -8.71 -5.20 -16.77
CA ALA A 94 -7.99 -4.92 -15.53
C ALA A 94 -8.05 -3.43 -15.15
N GLU A 95 -7.92 -2.51 -16.11
CA GLU A 95 -8.04 -1.07 -15.89
C GLU A 95 -9.45 -0.69 -15.41
N GLU A 96 -10.48 -1.22 -16.07
CA GLU A 96 -11.89 -1.02 -15.68
C GLU A 96 -12.17 -1.57 -14.28
N ARG A 97 -11.73 -2.80 -13.97
CA ARG A 97 -11.87 -3.36 -12.62
C ARG A 97 -11.10 -2.56 -11.57
N ALA A 98 -9.89 -2.10 -11.87
CA ALA A 98 -9.14 -1.24 -10.96
C ALA A 98 -9.87 0.09 -10.73
N PHE A 99 -10.51 0.66 -11.76
CA PHE A 99 -11.31 1.87 -11.65
C PHE A 99 -12.52 1.68 -10.72
N HIS A 100 -13.31 0.62 -10.93
CA HIS A 100 -14.45 0.30 -10.07
C HIS A 100 -14.03 0.01 -8.63
N LEU A 101 -12.98 -0.81 -8.42
CA LEU A 101 -12.47 -1.13 -7.08
C LEU A 101 -11.92 0.08 -6.33
N ASN A 102 -11.47 1.11 -7.04
CA ASN A 102 -11.03 2.36 -6.43
C ASN A 102 -12.21 3.32 -6.13
N ILE A 103 -13.32 3.24 -6.90
CA ILE A 103 -14.55 4.03 -6.68
C ILE A 103 -15.40 3.45 -5.55
N ASP A 104 -15.60 2.14 -5.53
CA ASP A 104 -16.46 1.45 -4.54
C ASP A 104 -15.78 1.30 -3.18
N ARG A 105 -14.58 1.87 -3.01
CA ARG A 105 -13.90 1.85 -1.73
C ARG A 105 -14.62 2.80 -0.78
N PRO A 106 -15.22 2.31 0.32
CA PRO A 106 -15.77 3.21 1.33
C PRO A 106 -14.64 4.12 1.83
N PRO A 107 -14.89 5.42 2.02
CA PRO A 107 -13.93 6.28 2.72
C PRO A 107 -13.63 5.59 4.05
N ILE A 108 -12.35 5.29 4.29
CA ILE A 108 -11.95 4.70 5.56
C ILE A 108 -12.13 5.81 6.59
N GLU A 109 -13.27 5.79 7.30
CA GLU A 109 -13.57 6.75 8.36
C GLU A 109 -12.38 6.79 9.33
N GLY A 110 -11.83 7.99 9.49
CA GLY A 110 -10.68 8.28 10.34
C GLY A 110 -11.10 8.73 11.72
#